data_AF-A0A4Y2P7C2-F1
#
_entry.id   AF-A0A4Y2P7C2-F1
#
_cell.length_a   1.000
_cell.length_b   1.000
_cell.length_c   1.000
_cell.angle_alpha   90.00
_cell.angle_beta   90.00
_cell.angle_gamma   90.00
#
_symmetry.space_group_name_H-M   'P 1'
#
loop_
_entity.id
_entity.type
_entity.pdbx_description
1 polymer ?
#
loop_
_entity_poly.entity_id
_entity_poly.type
_entity_poly.pdbx_seq_one_letter_code
_entity_poly.pdbx_strand_id
1 'polypeptide(L)'
;MKLKELLEDICKHGIFGTVLTYIYVIEFQKRGLPHAHILLTLDSESKIRTKDDIDKFVSAELPDPCTDLRLFQIVTKCMVHGPCGTININSPCMRDGQCCKSFPKQFKDDTEENVNGYPIYCRRATEPVQVGKYSIDNRWVVPYNLWLLKKFNAHINVEVCASVKSVKYLYKYVYKGHNAASVKIQKEGALDHDEILSFVEGRYVSTPEAMWSLNEFNLSHKSHTVVRLAVHLPQQQPIVYQDGQEAQAIERAALRKTTLTSWFELSKNDP
;
A
#
# COMPACT_ATOMS: atom_id res chain seq x y z
N MET A 1 -17.19 -12.87 -3.63
CA MET A 1 -16.72 -11.71 -2.83
C MET A 1 -15.78 -10.87 -3.70
N LYS A 2 -16.02 -9.56 -3.87
CA LYS A 2 -15.35 -8.71 -4.88
C LYS A 2 -13.81 -8.76 -4.87
N LEU A 3 -13.18 -8.93 -3.71
CA LEU A 3 -11.71 -9.05 -3.61
C LEU A 3 -11.17 -10.29 -4.31
N LYS A 4 -11.86 -11.43 -4.19
CA LYS A 4 -11.44 -12.69 -4.86
C LYS A 4 -11.50 -12.53 -6.37
N GLU A 5 -12.56 -11.93 -6.87
CA GLU A 5 -12.74 -11.64 -8.29
C GLU A 5 -11.71 -10.62 -8.80
N LEU A 6 -11.44 -9.57 -8.03
CA LEU A 6 -10.38 -8.60 -8.33
C LEU A 6 -9.00 -9.29 -8.45
N LEU A 7 -8.66 -10.16 -7.51
CA LEU A 7 -7.40 -10.92 -7.56
C LEU A 7 -7.37 -11.91 -8.73
N GLU A 8 -8.51 -12.53 -9.05
CA GLU A 8 -8.63 -13.43 -10.21
C GLU A 8 -8.40 -12.68 -11.52
N ASP A 9 -9.00 -11.50 -11.69
CA ASP A 9 -8.76 -10.72 -12.91
C ASP A 9 -7.31 -10.21 -12.98
N ILE A 10 -6.75 -9.76 -11.86
CA ILE A 10 -5.36 -9.27 -11.82
C ILE A 10 -4.38 -10.41 -12.11
N CYS A 11 -4.51 -11.54 -11.44
CA CYS A 11 -3.49 -12.59 -11.45
C CYS A 11 -3.70 -13.65 -12.52
N LYS A 12 -4.95 -13.94 -12.91
CA LYS A 12 -5.26 -14.96 -13.93
C LYS A 12 -5.62 -14.36 -15.28
N HIS A 13 -6.43 -13.29 -15.30
CA HIS A 13 -6.78 -12.63 -16.56
C HIS A 13 -5.74 -11.59 -17.01
N GLY A 14 -4.71 -11.34 -16.19
CA GLY A 14 -3.54 -10.56 -16.57
C GLY A 14 -3.85 -9.11 -16.95
N ILE A 15 -4.78 -8.44 -16.24
CA ILE A 15 -5.16 -7.04 -16.56
C ILE A 15 -3.94 -6.12 -16.66
N PHE A 16 -2.93 -6.34 -15.82
CA PHE A 16 -1.68 -5.58 -15.80
C PHE A 16 -0.49 -6.37 -16.40
N GLY A 17 -0.76 -7.48 -17.08
CA GLY A 17 0.24 -8.47 -17.50
C GLY A 17 0.47 -9.57 -16.46
N THR A 18 1.59 -10.28 -16.58
CA THR A 18 1.92 -11.44 -15.76
C THR A 18 2.38 -11.01 -14.36
N VAL A 19 1.65 -11.47 -13.34
CA VAL A 19 1.97 -11.23 -11.93
C VAL A 19 2.87 -12.35 -11.41
N LEU A 20 4.12 -12.03 -11.05
CA LEU A 20 5.02 -12.96 -10.39
C LEU A 20 4.64 -13.15 -8.93
N THR A 21 4.44 -12.05 -8.21
CA THR A 21 4.07 -12.08 -6.79
C THR A 21 3.06 -10.99 -6.48
N TYR A 22 2.17 -11.28 -5.55
CA TYR A 22 1.31 -10.29 -4.94
C TYR A 22 1.21 -10.49 -3.43
N ILE A 23 0.92 -9.38 -2.74
CA ILE A 23 0.60 -9.32 -1.32
C ILE A 23 -0.63 -8.44 -1.16
N TYR A 24 -1.56 -8.84 -0.29
CA TYR A 24 -2.62 -7.93 0.13
C TYR A 24 -2.80 -7.93 1.65
N VAL A 25 -3.30 -6.80 2.17
CA VAL A 25 -3.73 -6.62 3.56
C VAL A 25 -5.07 -5.90 3.59
N ILE A 26 -5.94 -6.33 4.50
CA ILE A 26 -7.22 -5.70 4.80
C ILE A 26 -7.03 -4.72 5.95
N GLU A 27 -7.22 -3.43 5.66
CA GLU A 27 -7.23 -2.36 6.66
C GLU A 27 -8.68 -2.02 7.03
N PHE A 28 -8.97 -2.04 8.32
CA PHE A 28 -10.24 -1.54 8.85
C PHE A 28 -10.07 -0.10 9.30
N GLN A 29 -10.72 0.81 8.58
CA GLN A 29 -10.74 2.21 8.97
C GLN A 29 -11.77 2.42 10.09
N LYS A 30 -11.50 3.39 10.99
CA LYS A 30 -12.43 3.72 12.10
C LYS A 30 -13.83 4.13 11.63
N ARG A 31 -13.96 4.56 10.37
CA ARG A 31 -15.20 4.99 9.74
C ARG A 31 -15.18 4.53 8.29
N GLY A 32 -15.77 3.38 7.99
CA GLY A 32 -15.88 2.90 6.61
C GLY A 32 -15.90 1.39 6.48
N LEU A 33 -16.00 0.95 5.23
CA LEU A 33 -15.87 -0.45 4.87
C LEU A 33 -14.40 -0.87 4.91
N PRO A 34 -14.11 -2.18 5.01
CA PRO A 34 -12.74 -2.69 4.92
C PRO A 34 -12.10 -2.29 3.59
N HIS A 35 -10.83 -1.86 3.63
CA HIS A 35 -10.06 -1.50 2.46
C HIS A 35 -8.96 -2.53 2.20
N ALA A 36 -8.80 -2.94 0.95
CA ALA A 36 -7.70 -3.82 0.56
C ALA A 36 -6.55 -2.97 0.03
N HIS A 37 -5.37 -3.13 0.62
CA HIS A 37 -4.10 -2.69 0.06
C HIS A 37 -3.48 -3.86 -0.68
N ILE A 38 -3.26 -3.72 -1.98
CA ILE A 38 -2.70 -4.78 -2.84
C ILE A 38 -1.42 -4.25 -3.47
N LEU A 39 -0.34 -5.01 -3.37
CA LEU A 39 0.93 -4.75 -4.05
C LEU A 39 1.22 -5.89 -5.01
N LEU A 40 1.58 -5.54 -6.25
CA LEU A 40 1.86 -6.46 -7.34
C LEU A 40 3.33 -6.32 -7.76
N THR A 41 3.96 -7.46 -8.02
CA THR A 41 5.25 -7.55 -8.71
C THR A 41 5.02 -8.23 -10.05
N LEU A 42 5.24 -7.48 -11.13
CA LEU A 42 5.08 -7.97 -12.50
C LEU A 42 6.38 -8.61 -12.99
N ASP A 43 6.27 -9.53 -13.96
CA ASP A 43 7.43 -10.08 -14.64
C ASP A 43 8.16 -9.04 -15.49
N SER A 44 9.32 -9.40 -16.04
CA SER A 44 10.15 -8.43 -16.77
C SER A 44 9.45 -7.88 -18.02
N GLU A 45 8.68 -8.70 -18.74
CA GLU A 45 8.00 -8.30 -19.97
C GLU A 45 6.80 -7.40 -19.68
N SER A 46 6.14 -7.59 -18.55
CA SER A 46 4.95 -6.85 -18.12
C SER A 46 5.26 -5.59 -17.32
N LYS A 47 6.53 -5.29 -16.97
CA LYS A 47 6.80 -4.08 -16.17
C LYS A 47 6.42 -2.82 -16.94
N ILE A 48 5.65 -1.99 -16.26
CA ILE A 48 5.29 -0.63 -16.66
C ILE A 48 6.51 0.27 -16.46
N ARG A 49 7.19 0.63 -17.54
CA ARG A 49 8.47 1.38 -17.48
C ARG A 49 8.38 2.78 -18.05
N THR A 50 7.55 2.97 -19.07
CA THR A 50 7.47 4.23 -19.82
C THR A 50 6.18 4.98 -19.49
N LYS A 51 6.13 6.28 -19.83
CA LYS A 51 4.90 7.07 -19.77
C LYS A 51 3.74 6.43 -20.55
N ASP A 52 4.01 5.83 -21.71
CA ASP A 52 2.99 5.21 -22.55
C ASP A 52 2.44 3.93 -21.89
N ASP A 53 3.30 3.15 -21.22
CA ASP A 53 2.85 2.02 -20.41
C ASP A 53 1.97 2.49 -19.25
N ILE A 54 2.34 3.59 -18.59
CA ILE A 54 1.56 4.15 -17.47
C ILE A 54 0.17 4.55 -17.97
N ASP A 55 0.10 5.36 -19.03
CA ASP A 55 -1.14 5.90 -19.57
C ASP A 55 -2.04 4.81 -20.18
N LYS A 56 -1.46 3.68 -20.60
CA LYS A 56 -2.22 2.48 -21.00
C LYS A 56 -3.04 1.88 -19.85
N PHE A 57 -2.54 1.93 -18.62
CA PHE A 57 -3.16 1.25 -17.47
C PHE A 57 -3.80 2.20 -16.46
N VAL A 58 -3.32 3.44 -16.35
CA VAL A 58 -3.73 4.38 -15.31
C VAL A 58 -4.06 5.73 -15.93
N SER A 59 -5.26 6.22 -15.65
CA SER A 59 -5.67 7.59 -15.94
C SER A 59 -5.94 8.35 -14.65
N ALA A 60 -5.72 9.66 -14.67
CA ALA A 60 -6.11 10.56 -13.61
C ALA A 60 -6.95 11.73 -14.15
N GLU A 61 -7.71 11.48 -15.21
CA GLU A 61 -8.57 12.47 -15.88
C GLU A 61 -10.04 12.07 -15.80
N LEU A 62 -10.92 13.07 -15.90
CA LEU A 62 -12.34 12.91 -16.13
C LEU A 62 -12.54 12.35 -17.55
N PRO A 63 -13.26 11.23 -17.72
CA PRO A 63 -13.63 10.72 -19.03
C PRO A 63 -14.52 11.72 -19.79
N ASP A 64 -14.48 11.72 -21.12
CA ASP A 64 -15.44 12.48 -21.90
C ASP A 64 -16.83 11.80 -21.85
N PRO A 65 -17.87 12.47 -21.32
CA PRO A 65 -19.22 11.90 -21.23
C PRO A 65 -19.85 11.61 -22.61
N CYS A 66 -19.40 12.26 -23.68
CA CYS A 66 -19.86 11.99 -25.04
C CYS A 66 -19.36 10.65 -25.58
N THR A 67 -18.18 10.20 -25.13
CA THR A 67 -17.58 8.93 -25.56
C THR A 67 -17.86 7.79 -24.59
N ASP A 68 -17.87 8.07 -23.28
CA ASP A 68 -18.05 7.06 -22.25
C ASP A 68 -18.77 7.62 -21.01
N LEU A 69 -20.07 7.86 -21.16
CA LEU A 69 -20.93 8.34 -20.09
C LEU A 69 -20.87 7.46 -18.83
N ARG A 70 -20.76 6.13 -19.01
CA ARG A 70 -20.74 5.19 -17.88
C ARG A 70 -19.46 5.39 -17.06
N LEU A 71 -18.29 5.42 -17.69
CA LEU A 71 -17.05 5.65 -16.95
C LEU A 71 -17.04 7.04 -16.30
N PHE A 72 -17.53 8.07 -17.01
CA PHE A 72 -17.64 9.42 -16.45
C PHE A 72 -18.46 9.43 -15.15
N GLN A 73 -19.62 8.76 -15.13
CA GLN A 73 -20.45 8.64 -13.93
C GLN A 73 -19.74 7.90 -12.79
N ILE A 74 -18.98 6.85 -13.10
CA ILE A 74 -18.23 6.10 -12.07
C ILE A 74 -17.09 6.96 -11.51
N VAL A 75 -16.30 7.63 -12.37
CA VAL A 75 -15.17 8.46 -11.96
C VAL A 75 -15.65 9.65 -11.12
N THR A 76 -16.67 10.36 -11.56
CA THR A 76 -17.24 11.51 -10.79
C THR A 76 -17.80 11.07 -9.44
N LYS A 77 -18.39 9.88 -9.36
CA LYS A 77 -18.96 9.33 -8.11
C LYS A 77 -17.90 8.77 -7.16
N CYS A 78 -16.90 8.06 -7.69
CA CYS A 78 -16.03 7.18 -6.91
C CYS A 78 -14.57 7.58 -6.91
N MET A 79 -14.10 8.41 -7.85
CA MET A 79 -12.67 8.72 -8.01
C MET A 79 -12.34 10.20 -7.85
N VAL A 80 -13.30 11.04 -7.45
CA VAL A 80 -13.03 12.44 -7.12
C VAL A 80 -12.58 12.55 -5.66
N HIS A 81 -11.40 13.12 -5.45
CA HIS A 81 -10.96 13.48 -4.10
C HIS A 81 -11.93 14.51 -3.52
N GLY A 82 -12.44 14.26 -2.31
CA GLY A 82 -13.31 15.20 -1.62
C GLY A 82 -12.66 16.58 -1.50
N PRO A 83 -13.38 17.68 -1.76
CA PRO A 83 -12.84 19.02 -1.67
C PRO A 83 -12.13 19.27 -0.35
N CYS A 84 -10.96 19.88 -0.42
CA CYS A 84 -10.12 20.17 0.74
C CYS A 84 -9.33 21.47 0.50
N GLY A 85 -8.42 21.80 1.39
CA GLY A 85 -7.64 23.04 1.29
C GLY A 85 -8.53 24.24 1.59
N THR A 86 -8.41 25.28 0.77
CA THR A 86 -9.20 26.51 0.89
C THR A 86 -10.71 26.27 0.67
N ILE A 87 -11.08 25.22 -0.08
CA ILE A 87 -12.49 24.89 -0.34
C ILE A 87 -13.15 24.26 0.89
N ASN A 88 -12.39 23.48 1.67
CA ASN A 88 -12.87 22.89 2.91
C ASN A 88 -11.71 22.56 3.85
N ILE A 89 -11.46 23.45 4.81
CA ILE A 89 -10.37 23.28 5.79
C ILE A 89 -10.64 22.15 6.80
N ASN A 90 -11.90 21.74 6.96
CA ASN A 90 -12.31 20.71 7.91
C ASN A 90 -12.26 19.29 7.32
N SER A 91 -11.80 19.14 6.07
CA SER A 91 -11.70 17.83 5.44
C SER A 91 -10.72 16.92 6.18
N PRO A 92 -11.01 15.61 6.39
CA PRO A 92 -10.14 14.69 7.15
C PRO A 92 -8.72 14.54 6.60
N CYS A 93 -8.50 14.88 5.34
CA CYS A 93 -7.19 14.87 4.70
C CYS A 93 -6.32 16.08 5.07
N MET A 94 -6.87 17.12 5.68
CA MET A 94 -6.14 18.31 6.07
C MET A 94 -5.24 18.04 7.27
N ARG A 95 -3.96 18.39 7.15
CA ARG A 95 -2.99 18.42 8.26
C ARG A 95 -2.12 19.66 8.10
N ASP A 96 -1.93 20.41 9.19
CA ASP A 96 -1.08 21.60 9.23
C ASP A 96 -1.43 22.61 8.11
N GLY A 97 -2.73 22.81 7.86
CA GLY A 97 -3.23 23.73 6.83
C GLY A 97 -3.11 23.24 5.39
N GLN A 98 -2.56 22.04 5.14
CA GLN A 98 -2.38 21.47 3.80
C GLN A 98 -3.03 20.09 3.66
N CYS A 99 -3.43 19.73 2.44
CA CYS A 99 -3.92 18.39 2.18
C CYS A 99 -2.75 17.38 2.26
N CYS A 100 -2.85 16.38 3.13
CA CYS A 100 -1.82 15.34 3.28
C CYS A 100 -1.68 14.42 2.05
N LYS A 101 -2.57 14.57 1.07
CA LYS A 101 -2.53 13.91 -0.25
C LYS A 101 -2.12 14.87 -1.37
N SER A 102 -1.84 16.12 -1.03
CA SER A 102 -1.43 17.20 -1.95
C SER A 102 -2.46 17.44 -3.05
N PHE A 103 -3.75 17.47 -2.70
CA PHE A 103 -4.82 17.92 -3.60
C PHE A 103 -5.12 19.42 -3.38
N PRO A 104 -5.52 20.17 -4.42
CA PRO A 104 -5.56 19.73 -5.83
C PRO A 104 -4.15 19.47 -6.39
N LYS A 105 -4.03 18.52 -7.32
CA LYS A 105 -2.79 18.27 -8.06
C LYS A 105 -2.51 19.42 -9.05
N GLN A 106 -1.32 19.46 -9.63
CA GLN A 106 -1.04 20.39 -10.72
C GLN A 106 -1.60 19.83 -12.04
N PHE A 107 -1.99 20.71 -12.96
CA PHE A 107 -2.25 20.30 -14.33
C PHE A 107 -0.95 19.86 -15.00
N LYS A 108 -1.07 18.91 -15.91
CA LYS A 108 0.04 18.36 -16.66
C LYS A 108 -0.46 17.79 -17.98
N ASP A 109 0.13 18.22 -19.10
CA ASP A 109 -0.34 17.80 -20.43
C ASP A 109 0.05 16.38 -20.81
N ASP A 110 1.14 15.88 -20.21
CA ASP A 110 1.71 14.56 -20.43
C ASP A 110 2.20 13.94 -19.12
N THR A 111 2.11 12.62 -19.00
CA THR A 111 2.64 11.89 -17.85
C THR A 111 4.16 12.02 -17.77
N GLU A 112 4.68 12.35 -16.58
CA GLU A 112 6.11 12.40 -16.30
C GLU A 112 6.54 11.29 -15.35
N GLU A 113 7.66 10.65 -15.70
CA GLU A 113 8.33 9.69 -14.85
C GLU A 113 8.91 10.40 -13.62
N ASN A 114 8.83 9.74 -12.46
CA ASN A 114 9.37 10.26 -11.22
C ASN A 114 10.29 9.23 -10.58
N VAL A 115 11.60 9.43 -10.76
CA VAL A 115 12.66 8.53 -10.28
C VAL A 115 12.56 8.28 -8.76
N ASN A 116 12.08 9.26 -8.00
CA ASN A 116 11.99 9.19 -6.53
C ASN A 116 10.54 9.02 -6.03
N GLY A 117 9.61 8.71 -6.93
CA GLY A 117 8.20 8.87 -6.63
C GLY A 117 7.22 7.96 -7.33
N TYR A 118 5.96 8.38 -7.23
CA TYR A 118 4.91 7.94 -8.14
C TYR A 118 5.03 8.85 -9.36
N PRO A 119 4.71 8.37 -10.58
CA PRO A 119 4.61 9.21 -11.75
C PRO A 119 3.72 10.43 -11.49
N ILE A 120 4.03 11.52 -12.18
CA ILE A 120 3.13 12.67 -12.26
C ILE A 120 2.20 12.37 -13.43
N TYR A 121 1.02 11.85 -13.13
CA TYR A 121 0.04 11.50 -14.16
C TYR A 121 -0.45 12.73 -14.93
N CYS A 122 -0.70 12.53 -16.22
CA CYS A 122 -1.40 13.45 -17.08
C CYS A 122 -2.74 13.91 -16.47
N ARG A 123 -2.94 15.23 -16.47
CA ARG A 123 -4.10 15.97 -15.96
C ARG A 123 -4.25 17.23 -16.81
N ARG A 124 -4.83 17.12 -18.00
CA ARG A 124 -5.01 18.28 -18.88
C ARG A 124 -6.03 19.25 -18.31
N ALA A 125 -5.83 20.53 -18.59
CA ALA A 125 -6.83 21.54 -18.27
C ALA A 125 -8.06 21.33 -19.17
N THR A 126 -9.21 21.11 -18.54
CA THR A 126 -10.50 20.93 -19.20
C THR A 126 -11.55 21.74 -18.45
N GLU A 127 -12.72 21.94 -19.07
CA GLU A 127 -13.83 22.61 -18.41
C GLU A 127 -14.23 21.85 -17.13
N PRO A 128 -14.33 22.54 -15.98
CA PRO A 128 -14.75 21.90 -14.75
C PRO A 128 -16.17 21.32 -14.85
N VAL A 129 -16.39 20.19 -14.18
CA VAL A 129 -17.70 19.53 -14.09
C VAL A 129 -18.27 19.68 -12.69
N GLN A 130 -19.60 19.74 -12.58
CA GLN A 130 -20.27 19.79 -11.28
C GLN A 130 -20.38 18.40 -10.66
N VAL A 131 -19.76 18.22 -9.49
CA VAL A 131 -19.85 17.00 -8.68
C VAL A 131 -20.45 17.36 -7.32
N GLY A 132 -21.75 17.07 -7.16
CA GLY A 132 -22.51 17.54 -6.01
C GLY A 132 -22.63 19.06 -6.03
N LYS A 133 -22.09 19.72 -5.00
CA LYS A 133 -22.09 21.20 -4.87
C LYS A 133 -20.76 21.85 -5.28
N TYR A 134 -19.86 21.09 -5.87
CA TYR A 134 -18.49 21.52 -6.13
C TYR A 134 -18.17 21.47 -7.62
N SER A 135 -17.48 22.50 -8.09
CA SER A 135 -16.89 22.54 -9.43
C SER A 135 -15.53 21.85 -9.39
N ILE A 136 -15.38 20.76 -10.14
CA ILE A 136 -14.23 19.86 -10.07
C ILE A 136 -13.62 19.69 -11.46
N ASP A 137 -12.30 19.72 -11.53
CA ASP A 137 -11.52 19.44 -12.74
C ASP A 137 -10.56 18.24 -12.53
N ASN A 138 -9.75 17.96 -13.55
CA ASN A 138 -8.77 16.86 -13.56
C ASN A 138 -7.76 16.90 -12.40
N ARG A 139 -7.57 18.02 -11.68
CA ARG A 139 -6.64 18.10 -10.54
C ARG A 139 -7.11 17.32 -9.32
N TRP A 140 -8.39 16.97 -9.26
CA TRP A 140 -9.03 16.30 -8.13
C TRP A 140 -9.23 14.80 -8.33
N VAL A 141 -9.00 14.30 -9.54
CA VAL A 141 -9.24 12.89 -9.87
C VAL A 141 -8.14 12.01 -9.26
N VAL A 142 -8.54 10.99 -8.52
CA VAL A 142 -7.65 9.96 -7.99
C VAL A 142 -7.29 9.00 -9.13
N PRO A 143 -6.01 8.60 -9.30
CA PRO A 143 -5.61 7.69 -10.37
C PRO A 143 -6.37 6.36 -10.36
N TYR A 144 -6.76 5.89 -11.54
CA TYR A 144 -7.60 4.70 -11.68
C TYR A 144 -7.29 3.91 -12.95
N ASN A 145 -7.66 2.63 -12.95
CA ASN A 145 -7.70 1.81 -14.15
C ASN A 145 -9.13 1.73 -14.69
N LEU A 146 -9.31 2.07 -15.97
CA LEU A 146 -10.61 2.15 -16.64
C LEU A 146 -11.40 0.83 -16.56
N TRP A 147 -10.73 -0.30 -16.84
CA TRP A 147 -11.38 -1.61 -16.88
C TRP A 147 -11.88 -2.03 -15.49
N LEU A 148 -11.02 -1.88 -14.47
CA LEU A 148 -11.37 -2.20 -13.09
C LEU A 148 -12.56 -1.37 -12.60
N LEU A 149 -12.58 -0.07 -12.89
CA LEU A 149 -13.71 0.79 -12.51
C LEU A 149 -15.01 0.35 -13.17
N LYS A 150 -14.99 0.08 -14.48
CA LYS A 150 -16.19 -0.37 -15.21
C LYS A 150 -16.73 -1.68 -14.65
N LYS A 151 -15.84 -2.64 -14.33
CA LYS A 151 -16.24 -3.94 -13.80
C LYS A 151 -16.80 -3.85 -12.40
N PHE A 152 -16.09 -3.18 -11.48
CA PHE A 152 -16.43 -3.24 -10.05
C PHE A 152 -17.33 -2.11 -9.55
N ASN A 153 -17.46 -1.02 -10.31
CA ASN A 153 -18.22 0.18 -9.96
C ASN A 153 -17.95 0.62 -8.51
N ALA A 154 -16.68 0.84 -8.20
CA ALA A 154 -16.17 1.09 -6.85
C ALA A 154 -14.96 2.03 -6.88
N HIS A 155 -14.64 2.64 -5.74
CA HIS A 155 -13.41 3.42 -5.58
C HIS A 155 -12.20 2.47 -5.59
N ILE A 156 -11.41 2.48 -6.67
CA ILE A 156 -10.19 1.68 -6.81
C ILE A 156 -9.05 2.60 -7.27
N ASN A 157 -8.21 3.01 -6.32
CA ASN A 157 -7.00 3.78 -6.63
C ASN A 157 -5.90 2.85 -7.14
N VAL A 158 -5.37 3.13 -8.34
CA VAL A 158 -4.28 2.36 -8.95
C VAL A 158 -3.08 3.28 -9.15
N GLU A 159 -1.95 2.90 -8.57
CA GLU A 159 -0.73 3.70 -8.60
C GLU A 159 0.43 2.86 -9.14
N VAL A 160 1.17 3.40 -10.12
CA VAL A 160 2.40 2.77 -10.62
C VAL A 160 3.56 3.16 -9.70
N CYS A 161 4.28 2.18 -9.16
CA CYS A 161 5.36 2.42 -8.22
C CYS A 161 6.64 1.68 -8.63
N ALA A 162 7.56 2.39 -9.29
CA ALA A 162 8.85 1.84 -9.75
C ALA A 162 10.03 2.10 -8.79
N SER A 163 9.84 2.87 -7.72
CA SER A 163 10.92 3.37 -6.85
C SER A 163 10.88 2.81 -5.42
N VAL A 164 11.81 3.26 -4.55
CA VAL A 164 11.88 2.97 -3.10
C VAL A 164 10.55 3.22 -2.36
N LYS A 165 9.62 3.98 -2.96
CA LYS A 165 8.25 4.10 -2.43
C LYS A 165 7.53 2.76 -2.29
N SER A 166 7.82 1.75 -3.10
CA SER A 166 7.23 0.41 -2.97
C SER A 166 7.64 -0.23 -1.63
N VAL A 167 8.90 -0.06 -1.24
CA VAL A 167 9.42 -0.48 0.06
C VAL A 167 8.72 0.29 1.19
N LYS A 168 8.62 1.62 1.09
CA LYS A 168 7.87 2.42 2.08
C LYS A 168 6.40 2.00 2.18
N TYR A 169 5.79 1.62 1.06
CA TYR A 169 4.41 1.15 1.00
C TYR A 169 4.23 -0.17 1.75
N LEU A 170 5.15 -1.13 1.57
CA LEU A 170 5.18 -2.38 2.33
C LEU A 170 5.21 -2.11 3.83
N TYR A 171 6.11 -1.26 4.32
CA TYR A 171 6.15 -0.93 5.75
C TYR A 171 4.89 -0.24 6.25
N LYS A 172 4.32 0.64 5.43
CA LYS A 172 3.15 1.44 5.81
C LYS A 172 1.85 0.64 5.88
N TYR A 173 1.66 -0.38 5.04
CA TYR A 173 0.36 -1.08 4.94
C TYR A 173 0.47 -2.58 5.14
N VAL A 174 1.61 -3.20 4.84
CA VAL A 174 1.80 -4.66 5.04
C VAL A 174 2.32 -4.97 6.44
N TYR A 175 3.30 -4.19 6.92
CA TYR A 175 3.91 -4.39 8.24
C TYR A 175 3.36 -3.44 9.32
N LYS A 176 2.31 -2.68 9.01
CA LYS A 176 1.66 -1.82 9.99
C LYS A 176 0.94 -2.69 11.01
N GLY A 177 1.40 -2.59 12.27
CA GLY A 177 0.76 -3.27 13.40
C GLY A 177 -0.67 -2.79 13.63
N HIS A 178 -1.40 -3.53 14.45
CA HIS A 178 -2.76 -3.19 14.83
C HIS A 178 -2.81 -1.93 15.70
N ASN A 179 -3.95 -1.25 15.70
CA ASN A 179 -4.18 -0.15 16.62
C ASN A 179 -4.26 -0.71 18.04
N ALA A 180 -3.20 -0.50 18.82
CA ALA A 180 -3.13 -0.85 20.23
C ALA A 180 -3.20 0.42 21.09
N ALA A 181 -3.80 0.28 22.26
CA ALA A 181 -3.78 1.28 23.32
C ALA A 181 -3.18 0.63 24.57
N SER A 182 -2.22 1.32 25.19
CA SER A 182 -1.72 0.95 26.50
C SER A 182 -2.58 1.65 27.56
N VAL A 183 -3.17 0.88 28.46
CA VAL A 183 -4.03 1.36 29.54
C VAL A 183 -3.31 1.12 30.87
N LYS A 184 -3.06 2.20 31.63
CA LYS A 184 -2.53 2.09 32.99
C LYS A 184 -3.66 1.83 33.96
N ILE A 185 -3.57 0.77 34.76
CA ILE A 185 -4.52 0.49 35.85
C ILE A 185 -3.89 0.99 37.14
N GLN A 186 -4.46 2.02 37.75
CA GLN A 186 -3.97 2.60 39.01
C GLN A 186 -4.95 2.23 40.13
N LYS A 187 -4.46 1.53 41.17
CA LYS A 187 -5.23 1.32 42.41
C LYS A 187 -4.94 2.49 43.35
N GLU A 188 -5.98 3.20 43.80
CA GLU A 188 -5.83 4.21 44.85
C GLU A 188 -5.43 3.55 46.17
N GLY A 189 -4.34 4.00 46.80
CA GLY A 189 -3.95 3.62 48.16
C GLY A 189 -3.01 2.43 48.34
N ALA A 190 -2.43 1.86 47.28
CA ALA A 190 -1.42 0.79 47.41
C ALA A 190 0.01 1.34 47.47
N LEU A 191 0.75 1.01 48.54
CA LEU A 191 2.15 1.41 48.77
C LEU A 191 3.18 0.54 48.02
N ASP A 192 2.75 -0.59 47.47
CA ASP A 192 3.58 -1.51 46.69
C ASP A 192 3.29 -1.31 45.20
N HIS A 193 4.02 -0.37 44.58
CA HIS A 193 3.80 0.05 43.20
C HIS A 193 4.79 -0.65 42.26
N ASP A 194 4.33 -1.70 41.59
CA ASP A 194 5.04 -2.26 40.44
C ASP A 194 4.62 -1.51 39.17
N GLU A 195 5.52 -0.65 38.66
CA GLU A 195 5.29 0.10 37.42
C GLU A 195 5.16 -0.81 36.19
N ILE A 196 5.78 -2.00 36.17
CA ILE A 196 5.80 -2.90 35.01
C ILE A 196 4.49 -3.71 34.93
N LEU A 197 3.91 -4.10 36.08
CA LEU A 197 2.70 -4.93 36.13
C LEU A 197 1.39 -4.15 35.95
N SER A 198 1.43 -2.81 35.91
CA SER A 198 0.23 -1.96 35.94
C SER A 198 -0.25 -1.50 34.56
N PHE A 199 0.16 -2.15 33.47
CA PHE A 199 -0.24 -1.80 32.11
C PHE A 199 -0.95 -2.98 31.41
N VAL A 200 -2.08 -2.69 30.79
CA VAL A 200 -2.77 -3.62 29.87
C VAL A 200 -2.66 -3.07 28.46
N GLU A 201 -2.09 -3.86 27.56
CA GLU A 201 -2.17 -3.58 26.12
C GLU A 201 -3.49 -4.10 25.57
N GLY A 202 -4.38 -3.18 25.23
CA GLY A 202 -5.65 -3.48 24.57
C GLY A 202 -5.57 -3.26 23.07
N ARG A 203 -6.02 -4.23 22.27
CA ARG A 203 -6.23 -4.03 20.83
C ARG A 203 -7.65 -3.52 20.58
N TYR A 204 -7.77 -2.45 19.82
CA TYR A 204 -9.06 -2.03 19.30
C TYR A 204 -9.47 -2.94 18.13
N VAL A 205 -10.66 -3.53 18.20
CA VAL A 205 -11.27 -4.33 17.14
C VAL A 205 -12.59 -3.65 16.74
N SER A 206 -12.70 -3.27 15.48
CA SER A 206 -13.92 -2.66 14.95
C SER A 206 -15.00 -3.70 14.65
N THR A 207 -16.28 -3.30 14.58
CA THR A 207 -17.37 -4.23 14.21
C THR A 207 -17.13 -4.95 12.87
N PRO A 208 -16.69 -4.27 11.79
CA PRO A 208 -16.38 -4.94 10.53
C PRO A 208 -15.21 -5.93 10.65
N GLU A 209 -14.20 -5.61 11.47
CA GLU A 209 -13.07 -6.51 11.75
C GLU A 209 -13.51 -7.75 12.51
N ALA A 210 -14.34 -7.59 13.55
CA ALA A 210 -14.92 -8.71 14.30
C ALA A 210 -15.73 -9.64 13.38
N MET A 211 -16.59 -9.06 12.53
CA MET A 211 -17.34 -9.85 11.54
C MET A 211 -16.42 -10.57 10.55
N TRP A 212 -15.36 -9.91 10.08
CA TRP A 212 -14.37 -10.51 9.18
C TRP A 212 -13.67 -11.71 9.82
N SER A 213 -13.29 -11.58 11.10
CA SER A 213 -12.67 -12.64 11.88
C SER A 213 -13.63 -13.80 12.17
N LEU A 214 -14.89 -13.52 12.54
CA LEU A 214 -15.90 -14.55 12.79
C LEU A 214 -16.22 -15.39 11.54
N ASN A 215 -16.06 -14.81 10.36
CA ASN A 215 -16.22 -15.51 9.08
C ASN A 215 -14.91 -16.16 8.59
N GLU A 216 -13.84 -16.15 9.40
CA GLU A 216 -12.53 -16.74 9.09
C GLU A 216 -11.91 -16.21 7.79
N PHE A 217 -12.22 -14.97 7.43
CA PHE A 217 -11.64 -14.36 6.23
C PHE A 217 -10.20 -13.92 6.48
N ASN A 218 -9.32 -14.21 5.51
CA ASN A 218 -7.92 -13.82 5.58
C ASN A 218 -7.76 -12.29 5.66
N LEU A 219 -7.11 -11.82 6.71
CA LEU A 219 -6.74 -10.40 6.91
C LEU A 219 -5.58 -9.96 6.01
N SER A 220 -4.77 -10.91 5.58
CA SER A 220 -3.67 -10.67 4.67
C SER A 220 -3.34 -11.96 3.91
N HIS A 221 -2.67 -11.82 2.78
CA HIS A 221 -2.14 -12.96 2.05
C HIS A 221 -0.86 -12.56 1.34
N LYS A 222 0.05 -13.52 1.21
CA LYS A 222 1.27 -13.42 0.40
C LYS A 222 1.25 -14.62 -0.53
N SER A 223 1.33 -14.37 -1.82
CA SER A 223 1.44 -15.43 -2.84
C SER A 223 2.69 -16.31 -2.68
N HIS A 224 3.73 -15.77 -2.06
CA HIS A 224 5.02 -16.42 -1.87
C HIS A 224 5.51 -16.28 -0.43
N THR A 225 6.31 -17.25 0.01
CA THR A 225 6.99 -17.21 1.30
C THR A 225 8.10 -16.17 1.27
N VAL A 226 8.04 -15.20 2.19
CA VAL A 226 9.08 -14.18 2.35
C VAL A 226 9.98 -14.57 3.52
N VAL A 227 11.27 -14.76 3.24
CA VAL A 227 12.30 -15.08 4.24
C VAL A 227 13.17 -13.85 4.49
N ARG A 228 13.34 -13.47 5.76
CA ARG A 228 14.26 -12.39 6.13
C ARG A 228 15.69 -12.92 6.08
N LEU A 229 16.51 -12.34 5.21
CA LEU A 229 17.94 -12.62 5.19
C LEU A 229 18.61 -12.00 6.43
N ALA A 230 19.61 -12.69 6.98
CA ALA A 230 20.44 -12.17 8.05
C ALA A 230 21.43 -11.16 7.45
N VAL A 231 21.01 -9.89 7.36
CA VAL A 231 21.83 -8.82 6.75
C VAL A 231 22.97 -8.43 7.68
N HIS A 232 24.20 -8.48 7.18
CA HIS A 232 25.42 -8.08 7.88
C HIS A 232 26.47 -7.56 6.88
N LEU A 233 27.46 -6.81 7.37
CA LEU A 233 28.61 -6.41 6.56
C LEU A 233 29.53 -7.62 6.26
N PRO A 234 30.43 -7.52 5.27
CA PRO A 234 31.44 -8.54 5.03
C PRO A 234 32.18 -8.88 6.34
N GLN A 235 32.23 -10.18 6.66
CA GLN A 235 32.89 -10.73 7.85
C GLN A 235 32.32 -10.26 9.21
N GLN A 236 31.14 -9.60 9.22
CA GLN A 236 30.45 -9.17 10.44
C GLN A 236 29.16 -9.96 10.71
N GLN A 237 29.10 -11.22 10.27
CA GLN A 237 27.96 -12.08 10.57
C GLN A 237 27.80 -12.29 12.07
N PRO A 238 26.57 -12.31 12.60
CA PRO A 238 26.34 -12.62 14.01
C PRO A 238 26.75 -14.06 14.32
N ILE A 239 27.56 -14.24 15.36
CA ILE A 239 28.00 -15.55 15.86
C ILE A 239 27.35 -15.75 17.23
N VAL A 240 26.60 -16.84 17.37
CA VAL A 240 26.06 -17.28 18.66
C VAL A 240 27.03 -18.30 19.25
N TYR A 241 27.47 -18.07 20.48
CA TYR A 241 28.39 -18.95 21.20
C TYR A 241 27.93 -19.15 22.65
N GLN A 242 28.41 -20.23 23.27
CA GLN A 242 28.31 -20.43 24.71
C GLN A 242 29.61 -19.90 25.35
N ASP A 243 29.49 -19.37 26.56
CA ASP A 243 30.62 -18.83 27.32
C ASP A 243 31.76 -19.86 27.43
N GLY A 244 32.97 -19.46 27.05
CA GLY A 244 34.15 -20.34 26.99
C GLY A 244 34.30 -21.18 25.71
N GLN A 245 33.43 -21.00 24.71
CA GLN A 245 33.51 -21.68 23.39
C GLN A 245 33.67 -20.72 22.21
N GLU A 246 34.23 -19.53 22.44
CA GLU A 246 34.34 -18.44 21.45
C GLU A 246 35.14 -18.88 20.23
N ALA A 247 36.33 -19.46 20.44
CA ALA A 247 37.23 -19.89 19.35
C ALA A 247 36.55 -20.92 18.43
N GLN A 248 35.89 -21.92 19.02
CA GLN A 248 35.18 -22.95 18.26
C GLN A 248 33.98 -22.38 17.50
N ALA A 249 33.29 -21.38 18.07
CA ALA A 249 32.18 -20.73 17.41
C ALA A 249 32.64 -19.91 16.18
N ILE A 250 33.81 -19.29 16.24
CA ILE A 250 34.42 -18.59 15.09
C ILE A 250 34.75 -19.59 13.97
N GLU A 251 35.38 -20.72 14.28
CA GLU A 251 35.68 -21.76 13.28
C GLU A 251 34.41 -22.30 12.61
N ARG A 252 33.36 -22.60 13.40
CA ARG A 252 32.07 -23.04 12.85
C ARG A 252 31.43 -21.97 11.98
N ALA A 253 31.51 -20.70 12.37
CA ALA A 253 30.95 -19.58 11.61
C ALA A 253 31.71 -19.33 10.30
N ALA A 254 33.02 -19.59 10.25
CA ALA A 254 33.82 -19.47 9.03
C ALA A 254 33.41 -20.50 7.95
N LEU A 255 32.95 -21.69 8.38
CA LEU A 255 32.50 -22.75 7.49
C LEU A 255 31.01 -22.64 7.12
N ARG A 256 30.21 -21.92 7.92
CA ARG A 256 28.76 -21.81 7.75
C ARG A 256 28.39 -20.66 6.81
N LYS A 257 27.55 -20.95 5.82
CA LYS A 257 26.91 -19.90 5.02
C LYS A 257 25.73 -19.29 5.78
N THR A 258 25.65 -17.96 5.81
CA THR A 258 24.47 -17.26 6.29
C THR A 258 23.41 -17.28 5.19
N THR A 259 22.15 -17.00 5.54
CA THR A 259 21.09 -16.88 4.53
C THR A 259 21.43 -15.80 3.49
N LEU A 260 22.11 -14.73 3.89
CA LEU A 260 22.57 -13.68 2.98
C LEU A 260 23.66 -14.18 2.03
N THR A 261 24.70 -14.87 2.53
CA THR A 261 25.80 -15.32 1.66
C THR A 261 25.36 -16.46 0.74
N SER A 262 24.50 -17.36 1.21
CA SER A 262 23.85 -18.36 0.35
C SER A 262 23.00 -17.72 -0.74
N TRP A 263 22.27 -16.64 -0.42
CA TRP A 263 21.49 -15.91 -1.42
C TRP A 263 22.39 -15.27 -2.48
N PHE A 264 23.51 -14.63 -2.10
CA PHE A 264 24.47 -14.09 -3.08
C PHE A 264 25.06 -15.14 -4.01
N GLU A 265 25.32 -16.36 -3.51
CA GLU A 265 25.79 -17.46 -4.35
C GLU A 265 24.70 -17.95 -5.31
N LEU A 266 23.45 -18.05 -4.84
CA LEU A 266 22.31 -18.43 -5.68
C LEU A 266 22.13 -17.42 -6.83
N SER A 267 22.14 -16.12 -6.52
CA SER A 267 21.98 -15.05 -7.52
C SER A 267 23.10 -14.98 -8.56
N LYS A 268 24.24 -15.66 -8.37
CA LYS A 268 25.27 -15.79 -9.40
C LYS A 268 24.88 -16.80 -10.50
N ASN A 269 24.07 -17.79 -10.14
CA ASN A 269 23.74 -18.93 -10.99
C ASN A 269 22.31 -18.86 -11.54
N ASP A 270 21.43 -18.06 -10.92
CA ASP A 270 20.03 -17.85 -11.30
C ASP A 270 19.72 -16.33 -11.26
N PRO A 271 20.04 -15.58 -12.33
CA PRO A 271 19.95 -14.12 -12.37
C PRO A 271 18.54 -13.53 -12.50
#